data_AF-K9WPV3-F1
#
_entry.id   AF-K9WPV3-F1
#
_cell.length_a   1.000
_cell.length_b   1.000
_cell.length_c   1.000
_cell.angle_alpha   90.00
_cell.angle_beta   90.00
_cell.angle_gamma   90.00
#
_symmetry.space_group_name_H-M   'P 1'
#
loop_
_entity.id
_entity.type
_entity.pdbx_description
1 polymer ?
#
loop_
_entity_poly.entity_id
_entity_poly.type
_entity_poly.pdbx_seq_one_letter_code
_entity_poly.pdbx_strand_id
1 'polypeptide(L)' 'MFLKDKTDGTLVEILDMQALIDPNKNSIAGQTQAGQEEQNPETFDKAQLKFPSGEDLPLCWRDVNYPKD' A
#
# COMPACT_ATOMS: atom_id res chain seq x y z
N MET A 1 1.14 4.86 7.90
CA MET A 1 -0.02 3.92 7.92
C MET A 1 0.54 2.52 7.70
N PHE A 2 -0.09 1.47 8.25
CA PHE A 2 0.32 0.08 7.95
C PHE A 2 -0.67 -0.61 7.02
N LEU A 3 -0.14 -1.28 5.99
CA LEU A 3 -0.86 -2.18 5.09
C LEU A 3 -0.24 -3.58 5.19
N LYS A 4 -0.89 -4.57 4.60
CA LYS A 4 -0.36 -5.93 4.44
C LYS A 4 -0.08 -6.23 2.98
N ASP A 5 1.04 -6.86 2.71
CA ASP A 5 1.29 -7.52 1.44
C ASP A 5 0.35 -8.72 1.28
N LYS A 6 -0.23 -8.90 0.11
CA LYS A 6 -1.14 -10.01 -0.20
C LYS A 6 -0.41 -11.35 -0.39
N THR A 7 0.87 -11.32 -0.73
CA THR A 7 1.69 -12.48 -1.07
C THR A 7 2.00 -13.31 0.17
N ASP A 8 2.48 -12.68 1.24
CA ASP A 8 2.96 -13.35 2.45
C ASP A 8 2.28 -12.84 3.74
N GLY A 9 1.51 -11.75 3.67
CA GLY A 9 0.85 -11.15 4.82
C GLY A 9 1.74 -10.21 5.65
N THR A 10 2.95 -9.93 5.20
CA THR A 10 3.90 -9.04 5.88
C THR A 10 3.32 -7.64 6.04
N LEU A 11 3.52 -7.03 7.22
CA LEU A 11 3.12 -5.66 7.47
C LEU A 11 4.11 -4.70 6.81
N VAL A 12 3.58 -3.71 6.10
CA VAL A 12 4.33 -2.67 5.38
C VAL A 12 3.92 -1.32 5.93
N GLU A 13 4.87 -0.57 6.47
CA GLU A 13 4.69 0.84 6.80
C GLU A 13 4.75 1.67 5.51
N ILE A 14 3.72 2.46 5.25
CA ILE A 14 3.65 3.37 4.09
C ILE A 14 4.31 4.70 4.44
N LEU A 15 5.32 5.07 3.65
CA LEU A 15 6.14 6.27 3.87
C LEU A 15 5.57 7.52 3.20
N ASP A 16 4.82 7.35 2.10
CA ASP A 16 4.18 8.45 1.37
C ASP A 16 2.66 8.23 1.26
N MET A 17 1.94 8.86 2.19
CA MET A 17 0.48 8.83 2.23
C MET A 17 -0.17 9.54 1.04
N GLN A 18 0.48 10.57 0.47
CA GLN A 18 -0.05 11.26 -0.72
C GLN A 18 0.01 10.33 -1.92
N ALA A 19 1.11 9.58 -2.07
CA ALA A 19 1.21 8.57 -3.13
C ALA A 19 0.23 7.41 -2.95
N LEU A 20 -0.08 7.03 -1.70
CA LEU A 20 -1.08 6.00 -1.42
C LEU A 20 -2.48 6.38 -1.91
N ILE A 21 -2.89 7.63 -1.71
CA ILE A 21 -4.24 8.08 -2.11
C ILE A 21 -4.31 8.60 -3.56
N ASP A 22 -3.17 8.87 -4.19
CA ASP A 22 -3.10 9.34 -5.57
C ASP A 22 -3.36 8.18 -6.56
N PRO A 23 -4.47 8.20 -7.32
CA PRO A 23 -4.79 7.14 -8.28
C PRO A 23 -3.87 7.13 -9.50
N ASN A 24 -3.05 8.17 -9.72
CA ASN A 24 -2.07 8.19 -10.81
C ASN A 24 -0.79 7.44 -10.46
N LYS A 25 -0.60 7.10 -9.19
CA LYS A 25 0.53 6.30 -8.72
C LYS A 25 0.05 4.88 -8.44
N ASN A 26 0.59 3.93 -9.19
CA ASN A 26 0.32 2.50 -8.99
C ASN A 26 1.24 1.88 -7.94
N SER A 27 2.39 2.51 -7.67
CA SER A 27 3.37 2.02 -6.71
C SER A 27 3.73 3.07 -5.67
N ILE A 28 4.10 2.61 -4.48
CA ILE A 28 4.41 3.44 -3.32
C ILE A 28 5.62 2.91 -2.55
N ALA A 29 6.34 3.82 -1.90
CA ALA A 29 7.43 3.45 -1.00
C ALA A 29 6.87 2.95 0.34
N GLY A 30 7.37 1.82 0.80
CA GLY A 30 7.03 1.24 2.09
C GLY A 30 8.22 0.53 2.75
N GLN A 31 8.10 0.22 4.04
CA GLN A 31 9.10 -0.58 4.77
C GLN A 31 8.43 -1.80 5.39
N THR A 32 8.95 -2.97 5.11
CA THR A 32 8.47 -4.22 5.71
C THR A 32 8.86 -4.30 7.18
N GLN A 33 7.96 -4.85 7.99
CA GLN A 33 8.18 -5.13 9.39
C GLN A 33 8.48 -6.63 9.52
N ALA A 34 9.69 -7.02 9.15
CA ALA A 34 10.16 -8.40 9.22
C ALA A 34 11.28 -8.51 10.27
N GLY A 35 10.97 -9.04 11.45
CA GLY A 35 11.97 -9.29 12.50
C GLY A 35 12.27 -8.08 13.40
N GLN A 36 13.50 -8.00 13.91
CA GLN A 36 13.93 -6.99 14.90
C GLN A 36 14.62 -5.77 14.26
N GLU A 37 14.91 -5.80 12.96
CA GLU A 37 15.63 -4.73 12.26
C GLU A 37 14.72 -3.99 11.29
N GLU A 38 14.85 -2.66 11.26
CA GLU A 38 14.16 -1.79 10.31
C GLU A 38 14.67 -2.06 8.90
N GLN A 39 13.79 -2.47 8.00
CA GLN A 39 14.15 -2.81 6.62
C GLN A 39 14.25 -1.55 5.77
N ASN A 40 15.13 -1.57 4.76
CA ASN A 40 15.21 -0.46 3.82
C ASN A 40 13.87 -0.25 3.10
N PRO A 41 13.55 1.00 2.71
CA PRO A 41 12.39 1.28 1.89
C PRO A 41 12.41 0.51 0.56
N GLU A 42 11.29 -0.15 0.27
CA GLU A 42 11.03 -0.86 -0.98
C GLU A 42 9.83 -0.24 -1.70
N THR A 43 9.67 -0.57 -2.98
CA THR A 43 8.52 -0.12 -3.78
C THR A 43 7.49 -1.24 -3.87
N PHE A 44 6.26 -0.94 -3.48
CA PHE A 44 5.14 -1.88 -3.50
C PHE A 44 4.10 -1.46 -4.53
N ASP A 45 3.55 -2.44 -5.26
CA ASP A 45 2.36 -2.25 -6.08
C ASP A 45 1.12 -2.16 -5.16
N LYS A 46 0.34 -1.09 -5.30
CA LYS A 46 -0.89 -0.87 -4.53
C LYS A 46 -1.91 -1.98 -4.76
N ALA A 47 -1.91 -2.63 -5.92
CA ALA A 47 -2.78 -3.77 -6.18
C ALA A 47 -2.41 -5.00 -5.31
N GLN A 48 -1.17 -5.09 -4.84
CA GLN A 48 -0.69 -6.15 -3.94
C GLN A 48 -0.82 -5.81 -2.45
N LEU A 49 -1.34 -4.63 -2.12
CA LEU A 49 -1.54 -4.21 -0.74
C LEU A 49 -3.03 -4.28 -0.34
N LYS A 50 -3.27 -4.56 0.94
CA LYS A 50 -4.59 -4.54 1.57
C LYS A 50 -4.52 -3.99 2.99
N PHE A 51 -5.66 -3.57 3.53
CA PHE A 51 -5.74 -3.20 4.94
C PHE A 51 -5.47 -4.42 5.84
N PRO A 52 -4.94 -4.21 7.07
CA PRO A 52 -4.75 -5.29 8.02
C PRO A 52 -6.03 -6.07 8.36
N SER A 53 -7.22 -5.45 8.19
CA SER A 53 -8.55 -6.07 8.29
C SER A 53 -8.84 -7.11 7.20
N GLY A 54 -8.11 -7.05 6.07
CA GLY A 54 -8.31 -7.91 4.91
C GLY A 54 -8.95 -7.20 3.70
N GLU A 55 -9.47 -5.98 3.90
CA GLU A 55 -10.11 -5.20 2.84
C GLU A 55 -9.10 -4.67 1.82
N ASP A 56 -9.48 -4.66 0.54
CA ASP A 56 -8.69 -4.05 -0.52
C ASP A 56 -8.60 -2.52 -0.38
N LEU A 57 -7.57 -1.94 -1.00
CA LEU A 57 -7.50 -0.48 -1.11
C LEU A 57 -8.68 0.07 -1.92
N PRO A 58 -9.24 1.23 -1.54
CA PRO A 58 -10.33 1.87 -2.25
C PRO A 58 -10.01 2.03 -3.74
N LEU A 59 -10.99 1.78 -4.60
CA LEU A 59 -10.81 1.91 -6.04
C LEU A 59 -10.46 3.35 -6.44
N CYS A 60 -11.01 4.36 -5.75
CA CYS A 60 -10.67 5.76 -5.96
C CYS A 60 -9.19 6.11 -5.69
N TRP A 61 -8.45 5.24 -5.01
CA TRP A 61 -7.01 5.39 -4.78
C TRP A 61 -6.18 4.62 -5.81
N ARG A 62 -6.77 3.75 -6.62
CA ARG A 62 -6.07 2.88 -7.57
C ARG A 62 -6.47 3.07 -9.02
N ASP A 63 -7.60 3.73 -9.28
CA ASP A 63 -8.16 3.94 -10.60
C ASP A 63 -8.48 5.42 -10.81
N VAL A 64 -7.79 6.03 -11.78
CA VAL A 64 -7.96 7.43 -12.17
C VAL A 64 -9.35 7.70 -12.77
N ASN A 65 -10.01 6.66 -13.29
CA ASN A 65 -11.32 6.74 -13.90
C ASN A 65 -12.46 6.39 -12.94
N TYR A 66 -12.16 6.19 -11.64
CA TYR A 66 -13.19 5.86 -10.65
C TYR A 66 -14.26 6.98 -10.61
N PRO A 67 -15.55 6.65 -10.84
CA PRO A 67 -16.61 7.64 -10.94
C PRO A 67 -16.82 8.37 -9.62
N LYS A 68 -16.90 9.70 -9.70
CA LYS A 68 -17.27 10.58 -8.59
C LYS A 68 -18.69 11.04 -8.84
N ASP A 69 -19.67 10.23 -8.44
CA ASP A 69 -21.07 10.64 -8.37
C ASP A 69 -21.37 11.22 -6.98
#